data_AF-A0A087LYR8-F1
#
_entry.id   AF-A0A087LYR8-F1
#
_cell.length_a   1.000
_cell.length_b   1.000
_cell.length_c   1.000
_cell.angle_alpha   90.00
_cell.angle_beta   90.00
_cell.angle_gamma   90.00
#
_symmetry.space_group_name_H-M   'P 1'
#
loop_
_entity.id
_entity.type
_entity.pdbx_description
1 polymer ?
#
loop_
_entity_poly.entity_id
_entity_poly.type
_entity_poly.pdbx_seq_one_letter_code
_entity_poly.pdbx_strand_id
1 'polypeptide(L)'
;MISAMALYAGELLRDPANAQVRQTLPLLGPEERIVQLCNIEALEQIRLSGDKGFPDSLDASAFEETQVADGKLIAPLGAYRSSRGWYYVSFECTPGPDFESVEEFKFRLGDQVPRDLWEAHELIPEDFDDD
;
A
#
# COMPACT_ATOMS: atom_id res chain seq x y z
N MET A 1 -6.72 -6.71 12.51
CA MET A 1 -6.16 -5.42 12.09
C MET A 1 -6.31 -4.45 13.23
N ILE A 2 -5.43 -3.46 13.30
CA ILE A 2 -5.56 -2.30 14.20
C ILE A 2 -5.99 -1.10 13.35
N SER A 3 -6.77 -0.18 13.94
CA SER A 3 -7.07 1.09 13.29
C SER A 3 -5.85 2.02 13.37
N ALA A 4 -5.55 2.71 12.28
CA ALA A 4 -4.56 3.76 12.27
C ALA A 4 -5.00 4.92 13.18
N MET A 5 -4.06 5.52 13.90
CA MET A 5 -4.33 6.66 14.79
C MET A 5 -4.29 8.01 14.07
N ALA A 6 -3.61 8.05 12.94
CA ALA A 6 -3.50 9.21 12.05
C ALA A 6 -3.44 8.68 10.61
N LEU A 7 -3.74 9.57 9.64
CA LEU A 7 -3.79 9.27 8.22
C LEU A 7 -2.88 10.25 7.48
N TYR A 8 -2.20 9.79 6.44
CA TYR A 8 -1.02 10.49 5.92
C TYR A 8 -1.08 10.78 4.42
N ALA A 9 -1.84 10.01 3.64
CA ALA A 9 -1.89 10.13 2.19
C ALA A 9 -2.23 11.55 1.73
N GLY A 10 -3.13 12.25 2.44
CA GLY A 10 -3.49 13.62 2.09
C GLY A 10 -2.36 14.64 2.29
N GLU A 11 -1.54 14.49 3.33
CA GLU A 11 -0.36 15.35 3.51
C GLU A 11 0.73 15.02 2.48
N LEU A 12 0.97 13.72 2.24
CA LEU A 12 1.92 13.26 1.23
C LEU A 12 1.56 13.77 -0.16
N LEU A 13 0.29 13.72 -0.58
CA LEU A 13 -0.15 14.23 -1.87
C LEU A 13 -0.04 15.76 -1.97
N ARG A 14 -0.12 16.48 -0.86
CA ARG A 14 0.04 17.94 -0.84
C ARG A 14 1.51 18.36 -0.91
N ASP A 15 2.44 17.51 -0.50
CA ASP A 15 3.87 17.76 -0.60
C ASP A 15 4.27 18.09 -2.07
N PRO A 16 4.95 19.23 -2.32
CA PRO A 16 5.45 19.57 -3.65
C PRO A 16 6.32 18.49 -4.30
N ALA A 17 7.04 17.68 -3.52
CA ALA A 17 7.83 16.55 -4.03
C ALA A 17 6.96 15.49 -4.74
N ASN A 18 5.68 15.39 -4.35
CA ASN A 18 4.71 14.43 -4.89
C ASN A 18 3.75 15.06 -5.90
N ALA A 19 4.06 16.25 -6.44
CA ALA A 19 3.19 16.96 -7.37
C ALA A 19 2.78 16.12 -8.58
N GLN A 20 3.68 15.28 -9.09
CA GLN A 20 3.39 14.38 -10.22
C GLN A 20 2.31 13.36 -9.84
N VAL A 21 2.44 12.69 -8.69
CA VAL A 21 1.47 11.71 -8.18
C VAL A 21 0.10 12.36 -8.01
N ARG A 22 0.05 13.54 -7.39
CA ARG A 22 -1.20 14.30 -7.22
C ARG A 22 -1.88 14.63 -8.56
N GLN A 23 -1.09 14.92 -9.61
CA GLN A 23 -1.64 15.26 -10.94
C GLN A 23 -2.07 14.03 -11.75
N THR A 24 -1.46 12.86 -11.52
CA THR A 24 -1.79 11.64 -12.28
C THR A 24 -2.90 10.82 -11.65
N LEU A 25 -3.07 10.85 -10.33
CA LEU A 25 -4.15 10.10 -9.64
C LEU A 25 -5.55 10.34 -10.25
N PRO A 26 -5.97 11.58 -10.58
CA PRO A 26 -7.28 11.82 -11.19
C PRO A 26 -7.43 11.31 -12.62
N LEU A 27 -6.33 10.91 -13.29
CA LEU A 27 -6.35 10.35 -14.65
C LEU A 27 -6.63 8.83 -14.65
N LEU A 28 -6.56 8.19 -13.48
CA LEU A 28 -6.84 6.77 -13.30
C LEU A 28 -8.34 6.51 -13.32
N GLY A 29 -8.71 5.25 -13.60
CA GLY A 29 -10.09 4.78 -13.39
C GLY A 29 -10.51 4.91 -11.91
N PRO A 30 -11.81 5.00 -11.60
CA PRO A 30 -12.28 5.21 -10.23
C PRO A 30 -11.75 4.19 -9.21
N GLU A 31 -11.80 2.90 -9.54
CA GLU A 31 -11.31 1.83 -8.66
C GLU A 31 -9.79 1.88 -8.49
N GLU A 32 -9.06 2.07 -9.61
CA GLU A 32 -7.61 2.20 -9.59
C GLU A 32 -7.15 3.41 -8.76
N ARG A 33 -7.89 4.52 -8.80
CA ARG A 33 -7.61 5.69 -7.96
C ARG A 33 -7.73 5.37 -6.47
N ILE A 34 -8.71 4.55 -6.08
CA ILE A 34 -8.85 4.06 -4.70
C ILE A 34 -7.64 3.20 -4.33
N VAL A 35 -7.30 2.24 -5.18
CA VAL A 35 -6.15 1.35 -4.99
C VAL A 35 -4.87 2.15 -4.74
N GLN A 36 -4.56 3.10 -5.62
CA GLN A 36 -3.34 3.90 -5.50
C GLN A 36 -3.34 4.78 -4.23
N LEU A 37 -4.44 5.47 -3.92
CA LEU A 37 -4.54 6.29 -2.72
C LEU A 37 -4.35 5.46 -1.44
N CYS A 38 -4.96 4.28 -1.39
CA CYS A 38 -4.85 3.38 -0.26
C CYS A 38 -3.48 2.71 -0.15
N ASN A 39 -2.80 2.44 -1.28
CA ASN A 39 -1.43 1.95 -1.28
C ASN A 39 -0.44 3.00 -0.74
N ILE A 40 -0.64 4.28 -1.09
CA ILE A 40 0.14 5.41 -0.52
C ILE A 40 -0.02 5.45 1.01
N GLU A 41 -1.26 5.36 1.50
CA GLU A 41 -1.54 5.30 2.93
C GLU A 41 -0.87 4.08 3.58
N ALA A 42 -1.01 2.90 2.98
CA ALA A 42 -0.44 1.65 3.50
C ALA A 42 1.08 1.72 3.64
N LEU A 43 1.78 2.18 2.60
CA LEU A 43 3.24 2.33 2.62
C LEU A 43 3.70 3.27 3.73
N GLU A 44 2.99 4.38 3.95
CA GLU A 44 3.35 5.34 4.98
C GLU A 44 3.07 4.82 6.40
N GLN A 45 1.97 4.10 6.60
CA GLN A 45 1.68 3.39 7.86
C GLN A 45 2.75 2.34 8.16
N ILE A 46 3.16 1.57 7.16
CA ILE A 46 4.26 0.60 7.28
C ILE A 46 5.56 1.31 7.65
N ARG A 47 5.92 2.40 6.95
CA ARG A 47 7.13 3.18 7.21
C ARG A 47 7.17 3.71 8.64
N LEU A 48 6.07 4.26 9.13
CA LEU A 48 5.98 4.87 10.46
C LEU A 48 5.83 3.85 11.59
N SER A 49 5.43 2.61 11.29
CA SER A 49 5.44 1.51 12.27
C SER A 49 6.85 1.20 12.79
N GLY A 50 7.89 1.50 12.00
CA GLY A 50 9.30 1.34 12.37
C GLY A 50 9.78 -0.12 12.51
N ASP A 51 8.94 -1.12 12.21
CA ASP A 51 9.24 -2.52 12.54
C ASP A 51 10.32 -3.14 11.63
N LYS A 52 10.39 -2.74 10.34
CA LYS A 52 11.20 -3.44 9.32
C LYS A 52 12.04 -2.54 8.40
N GLY A 53 12.12 -1.24 8.67
CA GLY A 53 12.79 -0.26 7.81
C GLY A 53 11.84 0.44 6.83
N PHE A 54 12.39 1.06 5.79
CA PHE A 54 11.62 1.77 4.77
C PHE A 54 11.05 0.76 3.75
N PRO A 55 9.72 0.72 3.55
CA PRO A 55 9.14 -0.14 2.52
C PRO A 55 9.37 0.45 1.13
N ASP A 56 9.93 -0.34 0.22
CA ASP A 56 10.22 0.08 -1.15
C ASP A 56 9.21 -0.45 -2.17
N SER A 57 8.43 -1.48 -1.80
CA SER A 57 7.41 -2.09 -2.68
C SER A 57 6.20 -2.56 -1.87
N LEU A 58 5.03 -2.55 -2.50
CA LEU A 58 3.79 -3.11 -1.99
C LEU A 58 3.02 -3.75 -3.14
N ASP A 59 2.66 -5.01 -2.97
CA ASP A 59 1.65 -5.69 -3.76
C ASP A 59 0.50 -6.09 -2.83
N ALA A 60 -0.57 -5.30 -2.85
CA ALA A 60 -1.75 -5.51 -2.01
C ALA A 60 -2.56 -6.74 -2.41
N SER A 61 -2.30 -7.31 -3.58
CA SER A 61 -2.98 -8.47 -4.18
C SER A 61 -2.12 -9.73 -4.22
N ALA A 62 -0.91 -9.70 -3.65
CA ALA A 62 0.10 -10.75 -3.84
C ALA A 62 -0.40 -12.17 -3.54
N PHE A 63 -1.21 -12.35 -2.50
CA PHE A 63 -1.73 -13.66 -2.10
C PHE A 63 -3.23 -13.81 -2.30
N GLU A 64 -3.99 -12.71 -2.18
CA GLU A 64 -5.44 -12.67 -2.37
C GLU A 64 -5.82 -11.38 -3.10
N GLU A 65 -6.72 -11.48 -4.10
CA GLU A 65 -7.17 -10.33 -4.88
C GLU A 65 -7.74 -9.21 -3.99
N THR A 66 -7.40 -7.97 -4.33
CA THR A 66 -8.02 -6.81 -3.71
C THR A 66 -9.46 -6.67 -4.18
N GLN A 67 -10.30 -6.12 -3.30
CA GLN A 67 -11.72 -5.91 -3.59
C GLN A 67 -12.07 -4.46 -3.34
N VAL A 68 -12.64 -3.80 -4.35
CA VAL A 68 -13.29 -2.50 -4.19
C VAL A 68 -14.79 -2.74 -4.05
N ALA A 69 -15.31 -2.53 -2.86
CA ALA A 69 -16.74 -2.72 -2.56
C ALA A 69 -17.22 -1.59 -1.65
N ASP A 70 -18.42 -1.07 -1.90
CA ASP A 70 -19.02 0.00 -1.11
C ASP A 70 -18.11 1.24 -0.94
N GLY A 71 -17.30 1.54 -1.95
CA GLY A 71 -16.39 2.69 -1.95
C GLY A 71 -15.13 2.53 -1.08
N LYS A 72 -14.88 1.35 -0.51
CA LYS A 72 -13.65 1.02 0.22
C LYS A 72 -12.82 -0.04 -0.51
N LEU A 73 -11.52 -0.03 -0.24
CA LEU A 73 -10.60 -1.09 -0.64
C LEU A 73 -10.40 -2.08 0.49
N ILE A 74 -10.48 -3.36 0.16
CA ILE A 74 -10.11 -4.48 1.02
C ILE A 74 -8.94 -5.19 0.36
N ALA A 75 -7.82 -5.30 1.07
CA ALA A 75 -6.66 -6.10 0.71
C ALA A 75 -6.54 -7.26 1.73
N PRO A 76 -7.12 -8.44 1.44
CA PRO A 76 -7.19 -9.53 2.42
C PRO A 76 -5.82 -10.06 2.81
N LEU A 77 -4.94 -10.25 1.81
CA LEU A 77 -3.58 -10.71 2.01
C LEU A 77 -2.68 -10.27 0.84
N GLY A 78 -1.84 -9.28 1.10
CA GLY A 78 -0.78 -8.81 0.21
C GLY A 78 0.59 -8.98 0.83
N ALA A 79 1.59 -8.39 0.19
CA ALA A 79 2.96 -8.37 0.67
C ALA A 79 3.61 -7.00 0.43
N TYR A 80 4.47 -6.58 1.35
CA TYR A 80 5.35 -5.43 1.15
C TYR A 80 6.81 -5.85 1.29
N ARG A 81 7.68 -5.16 0.56
CA ARG A 81 9.12 -5.38 0.61
C ARG A 81 9.77 -4.31 1.47
N SER A 82 10.63 -4.76 2.36
CA SER A 82 11.46 -3.90 3.21
C SER A 82 12.77 -4.61 3.52
N SER A 83 13.90 -3.91 3.43
CA SER A 83 15.22 -4.48 3.72
C SER A 83 15.49 -5.82 2.98
N ARG A 84 15.09 -5.93 1.70
CA ARG A 84 15.21 -7.13 0.84
C ARG A 84 14.42 -8.37 1.33
N GLY A 85 13.49 -8.19 2.25
CA GLY A 85 12.55 -9.21 2.67
C GLY A 85 11.12 -8.82 2.31
N TRP A 86 10.31 -9.81 1.96
CA TRP A 86 8.87 -9.66 1.79
C TRP A 86 8.15 -10.02 3.09
N TYR A 87 7.13 -9.27 3.45
CA TYR A 87 6.34 -9.44 4.67
C TYR A 87 4.86 -9.37 4.35
N TYR A 88 4.06 -10.17 5.03
CA TYR A 88 2.61 -10.15 4.84
C TYR A 88 2.01 -8.83 5.31
N VAL A 89 0.99 -8.35 4.60
CA VAL A 89 0.16 -7.24 5.04
C VAL A 89 -1.30 -7.50 4.66
N SER A 90 -2.20 -7.06 5.52
CA SER A 90 -3.63 -7.00 5.21
C SER A 90 -4.15 -5.64 5.64
N PHE A 91 -5.04 -5.04 4.86
CA PHE A 91 -5.61 -3.73 5.19
C PHE A 91 -7.00 -3.49 4.61
N GLU A 92 -7.74 -2.61 5.27
CA GLU A 92 -8.98 -2.00 4.77
C GLU A 92 -8.80 -0.48 4.75
N CYS A 93 -9.23 0.15 3.67
CA CYS A 93 -9.03 1.58 3.45
C CYS A 93 -10.30 2.22 2.88
N THR A 94 -10.77 3.27 3.55
CA THR A 94 -11.89 4.10 3.09
C THR A 94 -11.33 5.44 2.61
N PRO A 95 -11.31 5.70 1.29
CA PRO A 95 -10.91 7.00 0.75
C PRO A 95 -11.94 8.08 1.10
N GLY A 96 -11.48 9.32 1.16
CA GLY A 96 -12.36 10.48 1.19
C GLY A 96 -13.08 10.67 -0.15
N PRO A 97 -14.22 11.39 -0.17
CA PRO A 97 -15.08 11.52 -1.34
C PRO A 97 -14.43 12.24 -2.53
N ASP A 98 -13.39 13.04 -2.27
CA ASP A 98 -12.58 13.73 -3.29
C ASP A 98 -11.38 12.91 -3.78
N PHE A 99 -11.10 11.76 -3.14
CA PHE A 99 -9.90 10.95 -3.29
C PHE A 99 -8.61 11.78 -3.20
N GLU A 100 -8.58 12.75 -2.29
CA GLU A 100 -7.38 13.51 -1.94
C GLU A 100 -6.80 13.09 -0.59
N SER A 101 -7.53 12.30 0.19
CA SER A 101 -7.10 11.75 1.48
C SER A 101 -7.83 10.46 1.82
N VAL A 102 -7.37 9.75 2.85
CA VAL A 102 -8.07 8.61 3.44
C VAL A 102 -8.85 9.09 4.67
N GLU A 103 -10.01 8.49 4.94
CA GLU A 103 -10.85 8.77 6.12
C GLU A 103 -10.77 7.69 7.19
N GLU A 104 -10.57 6.43 6.79
CA GLU A 104 -10.35 5.31 7.70
C GLU A 104 -9.31 4.35 7.11
N PHE A 105 -8.38 3.91 7.94
CA PHE A 105 -7.40 2.88 7.57
C PHE A 105 -7.25 1.88 8.70
N LYS A 106 -7.33 0.60 8.37
CA LYS A 106 -7.04 -0.53 9.28
C LYS A 106 -6.01 -1.42 8.63
N PHE A 107 -5.03 -1.86 9.40
CA PHE A 107 -4.00 -2.75 8.86
C PHE A 107 -3.51 -3.77 9.86
N ARG A 108 -2.83 -4.80 9.36
CA ARG A 108 -2.06 -5.76 10.14
C ARG A 108 -0.81 -6.07 9.35
N LEU A 109 0.35 -5.84 9.96
CA LEU A 109 1.64 -6.34 9.48
C LEU A 109 1.81 -7.77 9.99
N GLY A 110 2.29 -8.65 9.12
CA GLY A 110 2.54 -10.05 9.42
C GLY A 110 4.01 -10.41 9.39
N ASP A 111 4.28 -11.69 9.52
CA ASP A 111 5.63 -12.24 9.48
C ASP A 111 6.24 -12.14 8.08
N GLN A 112 7.54 -12.45 8.00
CA GLN A 112 8.25 -12.54 6.74
C GLN A 112 7.65 -13.67 5.86
N VAL A 113 7.41 -13.37 4.59
CA VAL A 113 7.00 -14.33 3.57
C VAL A 113 8.15 -15.32 3.31
N PRO A 114 7.92 -16.64 3.47
CA PRO A 114 8.90 -17.66 3.13
C PRO A 114 9.42 -17.53 1.69
N ARG A 115 10.75 -17.64 1.50
CA ARG A 115 11.40 -17.43 0.19
C ARG A 115 10.92 -18.39 -0.90
N ASP A 116 10.50 -19.58 -0.55
CA ASP A 116 9.93 -20.58 -1.45
C ASP A 116 8.57 -20.17 -2.03
N LEU A 117 7.89 -19.17 -1.44
CA LEU A 117 6.66 -18.62 -1.98
C LEU A 117 6.89 -17.45 -2.95
N TRP A 118 8.10 -16.91 -3.06
CA TRP A 118 8.30 -15.64 -3.77
C TRP A 118 8.05 -15.77 -5.27
N GLU A 119 8.54 -16.84 -5.90
CA GLU A 119 8.35 -17.06 -7.34
C GLU A 119 6.88 -17.25 -7.70
N ALA A 120 6.13 -17.99 -6.88
CA ALA A 120 4.71 -18.28 -7.12
C ALA A 120 3.81 -17.05 -6.97
N HIS A 121 4.28 -16.01 -6.29
CA HIS A 121 3.56 -14.78 -5.99
C HIS A 121 4.23 -13.53 -6.59
N GLU A 122 5.12 -13.73 -7.59
CA GLU A 122 5.80 -12.65 -8.32
C GLU A 122 6.55 -11.64 -7.42
N LEU A 123 7.00 -12.09 -6.26
CA LEU A 123 7.69 -11.26 -5.26
C LEU A 123 9.16 -11.09 -5.62
N ILE A 124 9.48 -10.03 -6.36
CA ILE A 124 10.83 -9.81 -6.89
C ILE A 124 11.84 -9.52 -5.74
N PRO A 125 12.98 -10.22 -5.68
CA PRO A 125 13.99 -10.03 -4.63
C PRO A 125 14.79 -8.72 -4.74
N GLU A 126 14.96 -8.20 -5.95
CA GLU A 126 15.90 -7.11 -6.29
C GLU A 126 15.16 -5.87 -6.82
N ASP A 127 15.78 -4.71 -6.66
CA ASP A 127 15.41 -3.54 -7.44
C ASP A 127 15.89 -3.81 -8.87
N PHE A 128 14.99 -3.76 -9.86
CA PHE A 128 15.39 -3.83 -11.27
C PHE A 128 16.11 -2.53 -11.66
N ASP A 129 17.33 -2.35 -11.16
CA ASP A 129 18.30 -1.32 -11.56
C ASP A 129 19.68 -1.98 -11.65
N ASP A 130 19.84 -2.92 -12.58
CA ASP A 130 21.13 -3.39 -13.09
C ASP A 130 21.03 -3.52 -14.63
N ASP A 131 21.11 -2.38 -15.32
CA ASP A 131 21.48 -2.27 -16.74
C ASP A 131 22.57 -1.18 -16.90
#